data_AF-Q4Q9R0-F1
#
_entry.id   AF-Q4Q9R0-F1
#
_cell.length_a   1.000
_cell.length_b   1.000
_cell.length_c   1.000
_cell.angle_alpha   90.00
_cell.angle_beta   90.00
_cell.angle_gamma   90.00
#
_symmetry.space_group_name_H-M   'P 1'
#
loop_
_entity.id
_entity.type
_entity.pdbx_description
1 polymer ?
#
loop_
_entity_poly.entity_id
_entity_poly.type
_entity_poly.pdbx_seq_one_letter_code
_entity_poly.pdbx_strand_id
1 'polypeptide(L)'
;MNLVRVSLLCACTTLLCLSALYYYSMYDYEKHMNMVQRKYSVYDPLTDCATPFGQLLGVADDVPAYSNCNTKFSSTYINYVNLMDPMDNGRRGDPSETRIVMTAYRYTAFDYCMRWLVWNRGVMPRLVENTNQLWKTVDYFNPARPEQGWSAEYITNYEEVTDVEERKFNAPRRGDAIVYRMDKNTIPAGHMAVVVKVEDDVEAAGGPEKLNELKKMRLHPRRVYVAEQNWKNQPWGGHNYSRVLQFKWRAVSEKAHEGGYVDPDELDIIGVVRVGKAMPLRAAPDPYEEALNMDNDGDL
;
A
#
# COMPACT_ATOMS: atom_id res chain seq x y z
N MET A 1 -21.28 21.74 62.32
CA MET A 1 -20.33 20.93 61.53
C MET A 1 -19.08 20.72 62.37
N ASN A 2 -18.76 19.48 62.73
CA ASN A 2 -17.65 19.19 63.66
C ASN A 2 -16.32 19.64 63.06
N LEU A 3 -15.54 20.44 63.80
CA LEU A 3 -14.18 20.87 63.41
C LEU A 3 -13.33 19.69 62.93
N VAL A 4 -13.49 18.53 63.56
CA VAL A 4 -12.83 17.27 63.19
C VAL A 4 -13.11 16.86 61.74
N ARG A 5 -14.36 17.00 61.26
CA ARG A 5 -14.71 16.63 59.87
C ARG A 5 -14.12 17.60 58.86
N VAL A 6 -14.07 18.89 59.18
CA VAL A 6 -13.47 19.92 58.32
C VAL A 6 -11.96 19.72 58.22
N SER A 7 -11.29 19.42 59.34
CA SER A 7 -9.86 19.11 59.36
C SER A 7 -9.53 17.83 58.58
N LEU A 8 -10.37 16.78 58.68
CA LEU A 8 -10.16 15.54 57.93
C LEU A 8 -10.33 15.74 56.42
N LEU A 9 -11.35 16.49 56.01
CA LEU A 9 -11.58 16.85 54.60
C LEU A 9 -10.42 17.66 54.04
N CYS A 10 -9.95 18.67 54.77
CA CYS A 10 -8.79 19.45 54.37
C CYS A 10 -7.56 18.56 54.22
N ALA A 11 -7.25 17.71 55.20
CA ALA A 11 -6.10 16.81 55.14
C ALA A 11 -6.16 15.84 53.94
N CYS A 12 -7.32 15.27 53.63
CA CYS A 12 -7.50 14.43 52.45
C CYS A 12 -7.32 15.21 51.13
N THR A 13 -7.80 16.44 51.07
CA THR A 13 -7.66 17.27 49.87
C THR A 13 -6.19 17.65 49.66
N THR A 14 -5.47 18.01 50.74
CA THR A 14 -4.04 18.30 50.66
C THR A 14 -3.24 17.07 50.23
N LEU A 15 -3.57 15.88 50.74
CA LEU A 15 -2.94 14.63 50.32
C LEU A 15 -3.20 14.31 48.85
N LEU A 16 -4.43 14.52 48.35
CA LEU A 16 -4.76 14.34 46.94
C LEU A 16 -4.04 15.36 46.04
N CYS A 17 -3.97 16.62 46.45
CA CYS A 17 -3.24 17.65 45.70
C CYS A 17 -1.73 17.37 45.69
N LEU A 18 -1.14 16.95 46.81
CA LEU A 18 0.27 16.60 46.89
C LEU A 18 0.61 15.32 46.10
N SER A 19 -0.27 14.31 46.13
CA SER A 19 -0.09 13.10 45.32
C SER A 19 -0.31 13.36 43.84
N ALA A 20 -1.23 14.24 43.44
CA ALA A 20 -1.35 14.70 42.06
C ALA A 20 -0.13 15.50 41.61
N LEU A 21 0.36 16.44 42.43
CA LEU A 21 1.60 17.18 42.14
C LEU A 21 2.81 16.26 42.06
N TYR A 22 2.92 15.28 42.95
CA TYR A 22 3.98 14.26 42.90
C TYR A 22 3.84 13.37 41.66
N TYR A 23 2.62 12.92 41.35
CA TYR A 23 2.33 12.16 40.14
C TYR A 23 2.71 12.98 38.90
N TYR A 24 2.25 14.22 38.73
CA TYR A 24 2.59 15.04 37.56
C TYR A 24 4.06 15.51 37.51
N SER A 25 4.76 15.61 38.64
CA SER A 25 6.20 15.95 38.67
C SER A 25 7.11 14.74 38.46
N MET A 26 6.68 13.53 38.82
CA MET A 26 7.37 12.27 38.51
C MET A 26 6.99 11.71 37.14
N TYR A 27 5.72 11.85 36.78
CA TYR A 27 5.14 11.61 35.45
C TYR A 27 5.38 12.83 34.58
N ASP A 28 6.65 13.22 34.55
CA ASP A 28 7.17 14.24 33.68
C ASP A 28 7.04 13.73 32.24
N TYR A 29 6.01 14.22 31.54
CA TYR A 29 5.80 13.96 30.11
C TYR A 29 7.04 14.38 29.29
N GLU A 30 7.80 15.38 29.74
CA GLU A 30 9.08 15.75 29.12
C GLU A 30 10.16 14.70 29.34
N LYS A 31 10.07 13.84 30.37
CA LYS A 31 11.01 12.72 30.55
C LYS A 31 10.69 11.50 29.68
N HIS A 32 9.48 11.41 29.14
CA HIS A 32 9.13 10.49 28.05
C HIS A 32 9.31 11.11 26.65
N MET A 33 9.29 12.45 26.55
CA MET A 33 9.69 13.19 25.35
C MET A 33 11.18 13.52 25.29
N ASN A 34 11.92 13.30 26.38
CA ASN A 34 13.37 13.19 26.36
C ASN A 34 13.62 12.08 25.37
N MET A 35 14.00 12.49 24.17
CA MET A 35 14.42 11.65 23.09
C MET A 35 15.36 10.63 23.73
N VAL A 36 14.84 9.43 24.01
CA VAL A 36 15.68 8.25 24.14
C VAL A 36 16.45 8.34 22.85
N GLN A 37 17.70 8.79 22.94
CA GLN A 37 18.53 9.05 21.79
C GLN A 37 18.45 7.74 21.04
N ARG A 38 17.72 7.73 19.92
CA ARG A 38 17.41 6.48 19.24
C ARG A 38 18.77 5.87 19.05
N LYS A 39 19.01 4.72 19.69
CA LYS A 39 20.22 3.95 19.43
C LYS A 39 20.01 3.42 18.03
N TYR A 40 20.31 4.28 17.05
CA TYR A 40 20.52 3.86 15.70
C TYR A 40 21.64 2.83 15.80
N SER A 41 21.46 1.69 15.13
CA SER A 41 22.59 0.81 14.90
C SER A 41 23.74 1.65 14.32
N VAL A 42 24.99 1.20 14.48
CA VAL A 42 26.15 1.86 13.85
C VAL A 42 25.99 1.97 12.31
N TYR A 43 25.01 1.27 11.75
CA TYR A 43 24.58 1.38 10.37
C TYR A 43 23.73 2.65 10.15
N ASP A 44 24.33 3.63 9.47
CA ASP A 44 23.57 4.70 8.82
C ASP A 44 23.00 4.15 7.50
N PRO A 45 21.68 3.93 7.39
CA PRO A 45 21.08 3.36 6.18
C PRO A 45 21.27 4.24 4.94
N LEU A 46 21.63 5.52 5.09
CA LEU A 46 21.90 6.43 3.98
C LEU A 46 23.32 6.33 3.42
N THR A 47 24.22 5.63 4.12
CA THR A 47 25.61 5.42 3.65
C THR A 47 25.74 4.26 2.66
N ASP A 48 24.71 3.42 2.56
CA ASP A 48 24.65 2.23 1.69
C ASP A 48 23.43 2.30 0.77
N CYS A 49 23.31 3.43 0.06
CA CYS A 49 22.26 3.62 -0.94
C CYS A 49 22.68 3.03 -2.29
N ALA A 50 21.79 2.26 -2.91
CA ALA A 50 21.93 1.90 -4.32
C ALA A 50 21.82 3.16 -5.22
N THR A 51 20.98 4.11 -4.83
CA THR A 51 20.85 5.44 -5.43
C THR A 51 20.36 6.40 -4.35
N PRO A 52 20.88 7.64 -4.24
CA PRO A 52 20.44 8.62 -3.23
C PRO A 52 18.91 8.72 -3.06
N PHE A 53 18.46 8.81 -1.81
CA PHE A 53 17.03 8.95 -1.47
C PHE A 53 16.37 10.10 -2.23
N GLY A 54 15.22 9.84 -2.86
CA GLY A 54 14.45 10.83 -3.62
C GLY A 54 14.96 11.11 -5.04
N GLN A 55 16.02 10.45 -5.48
CA GLN A 55 16.44 10.54 -6.87
C GLN A 55 15.49 9.75 -7.79
N LEU A 56 15.17 10.32 -8.96
CA LEU A 56 14.35 9.66 -9.98
C LEU A 56 15.03 8.39 -10.50
N LEU A 57 14.33 7.26 -10.42
CA LEU A 57 14.75 5.96 -10.95
C LEU A 57 14.24 5.76 -12.38
N GLY A 58 13.00 6.15 -12.64
CA GLY A 58 12.34 6.00 -13.94
C GLY A 58 10.90 6.48 -13.90
N VAL A 59 10.20 6.39 -15.02
CA VAL A 59 8.82 6.87 -15.16
C VAL A 59 8.02 5.83 -15.93
N ALA A 60 6.89 5.38 -15.37
CA ALA A 60 5.96 4.50 -16.06
C ALA A 60 4.56 5.10 -16.03
N ASP A 61 3.91 5.16 -17.19
CA ASP A 61 2.58 5.76 -17.33
C ASP A 61 2.50 7.17 -16.71
N ASP A 62 3.51 7.99 -17.00
CA ASP A 62 3.72 9.34 -16.48
C ASP A 62 3.91 9.46 -14.96
N VAL A 63 4.05 8.33 -14.25
CA VAL A 63 4.24 8.31 -12.79
C VAL A 63 5.71 8.06 -12.48
N PRO A 64 6.41 9.00 -11.80
CA PRO A 64 7.81 8.84 -11.47
C PRO A 64 8.01 7.86 -10.30
N ALA A 65 9.03 7.01 -10.41
CA ALA A 65 9.56 6.23 -9.31
C ALA A 65 10.83 6.89 -8.77
N TYR A 66 10.92 7.03 -7.46
CA TYR A 66 12.03 7.62 -6.73
C TYR A 66 12.71 6.57 -5.87
N SER A 67 14.00 6.76 -5.66
CA SER A 67 14.81 5.90 -4.80
C SER A 67 14.38 6.05 -3.35
N ASN A 68 14.21 4.90 -2.68
CA ASN A 68 14.11 4.85 -1.23
C ASN A 68 15.49 4.62 -0.59
N CYS A 69 16.59 4.94 -1.27
CA CYS A 69 17.98 4.60 -0.90
C CYS A 69 18.28 3.09 -0.98
N ASN A 70 17.63 2.27 -0.17
CA ASN A 70 17.67 0.81 -0.20
C ASN A 70 16.35 0.22 0.33
N THR A 71 16.16 -1.10 0.22
CA THR A 71 14.91 -1.80 0.61
C THR A 71 14.54 -1.67 2.08
N LYS A 72 15.54 -1.46 2.95
CA LYS A 72 15.39 -1.47 4.41
C LYS A 72 15.20 -0.07 5.00
N PHE A 73 15.50 0.97 4.23
CA PHE A 73 15.30 2.33 4.68
C PHE A 73 13.81 2.62 4.86
N SER A 74 13.47 3.32 5.95
CA SER A 74 12.11 3.75 6.23
C SER A 74 12.12 5.22 6.57
N SER A 75 11.35 6.00 5.82
CA SER A 75 11.18 7.42 6.05
C SER A 75 9.98 7.69 6.96
N THR A 76 10.06 8.76 7.74
CA THR A 76 8.89 9.32 8.44
C THR A 76 8.16 10.38 7.61
N TYR A 77 8.68 10.73 6.43
CA TYR A 77 8.07 11.75 5.58
C TYR A 77 6.92 11.16 4.77
N ILE A 78 5.73 11.71 4.98
CA ILE A 78 4.56 11.41 4.17
C ILE A 78 4.70 12.09 2.80
N ASN A 79 4.25 11.38 1.76
CA ASN A 79 4.20 11.92 0.42
C ASN A 79 2.84 12.55 0.10
N TYR A 80 2.90 13.55 -0.78
CA TYR A 80 1.76 14.29 -1.28
C TYR A 80 1.93 14.42 -2.78
N VAL A 81 0.85 14.24 -3.54
CA VAL A 81 0.88 14.36 -5.00
C VAL A 81 -0.18 15.31 -5.51
N ASN A 82 0.22 16.07 -6.52
CA ASN A 82 -0.67 16.92 -7.26
C ASN A 82 -1.39 16.10 -8.35
N LEU A 83 -2.71 16.06 -8.30
CA LEU A 83 -3.55 15.36 -9.27
C LEU A 83 -3.51 15.96 -10.68
N MET A 84 -2.90 17.13 -10.85
CA MET A 84 -2.73 17.80 -12.16
C MET A 84 -1.30 17.69 -12.71
N ASP A 85 -0.33 17.28 -11.88
CA ASP A 85 1.07 17.14 -12.27
C ASP A 85 1.70 15.96 -11.51
N PRO A 86 1.88 14.78 -12.14
CA PRO A 86 2.38 13.60 -11.47
C PRO A 86 3.87 13.72 -11.11
N MET A 87 4.56 14.75 -11.60
CA MET A 87 5.95 15.06 -11.26
C MET A 87 6.08 15.94 -10.01
N ASP A 88 5.02 16.70 -9.65
CA ASP A 88 4.94 17.48 -8.40
C ASP A 88 4.67 16.54 -7.22
N ASN A 89 5.75 15.90 -6.76
CA ASN A 89 5.77 15.00 -5.61
C ASN A 89 6.40 15.68 -4.41
N GLY A 90 5.64 15.72 -3.32
CA GLY A 90 6.16 16.00 -2.01
C GLY A 90 5.96 17.42 -1.49
N ARG A 91 5.30 18.29 -2.25
CA ARG A 91 4.76 19.54 -1.70
C ARG A 91 3.59 19.20 -0.79
N ARG A 92 3.70 19.55 0.51
CA ARG A 92 2.53 19.48 1.40
C ARG A 92 1.49 20.45 0.89
N GLY A 93 0.29 19.95 0.61
CA GLY A 93 -0.82 20.80 0.18
C GLY A 93 -1.34 21.66 1.34
N ASP A 94 -1.80 22.86 1.01
CA ASP A 94 -2.72 23.58 1.87
C ASP A 94 -4.01 22.75 1.99
N PRO A 95 -4.64 22.62 3.18
CA PRO A 95 -5.91 21.92 3.33
C PRO A 95 -7.04 22.39 2.38
N SER A 96 -6.95 23.62 1.86
CA SER A 96 -7.86 24.17 0.86
C SER A 96 -7.60 23.68 -0.58
N GLU A 97 -6.43 23.10 -0.86
CA GLU A 97 -6.06 22.58 -2.18
C GLU A 97 -6.59 21.16 -2.38
N THR A 98 -7.76 21.03 -2.99
CA THR A 98 -8.37 19.72 -3.32
C THR A 98 -7.61 18.91 -4.38
N ARG A 99 -6.61 19.52 -5.00
CA ARG A 99 -5.76 18.88 -6.03
C ARG A 99 -4.57 18.15 -5.44
N ILE A 100 -4.25 18.36 -4.17
CA ILE A 100 -3.15 17.64 -3.51
C ILE A 100 -3.73 16.55 -2.63
N VAL A 101 -3.30 15.32 -2.88
CA VAL A 101 -3.71 14.17 -2.08
C VAL A 101 -2.51 13.59 -1.35
N MET A 102 -2.74 13.21 -0.11
CA MET A 102 -1.78 12.47 0.71
C MET A 102 -1.76 11.01 0.27
N THR A 103 -0.58 10.43 0.08
CA THR A 103 -0.41 9.00 -0.25
C THR A 103 0.14 8.23 0.95
N ALA A 104 1.37 7.73 0.87
CA ALA A 104 2.03 6.96 1.92
C ALA A 104 3.41 7.53 2.24
N TYR A 105 4.18 6.84 3.08
CA TYR A 105 5.56 7.25 3.38
C TYR A 105 6.44 7.19 2.13
N ARG A 106 7.27 8.22 1.95
CA ARG A 106 8.27 8.31 0.88
C ARG A 106 9.38 7.28 1.08
N TYR A 107 9.90 6.60 0.07
CA TYR A 107 9.33 6.32 -1.25
C TYR A 107 9.03 4.82 -1.29
N THR A 108 8.05 4.41 -0.49
CA THR A 108 7.68 2.99 -0.37
C THR A 108 7.05 2.45 -1.65
N ALA A 109 6.96 1.12 -1.77
CA ALA A 109 6.22 0.45 -2.83
C ALA A 109 4.73 0.84 -2.83
N PHE A 110 4.15 0.99 -1.63
CA PHE A 110 2.76 1.39 -1.45
C PHE A 110 2.51 2.83 -1.91
N ASP A 111 3.43 3.76 -1.61
CA ASP A 111 3.39 5.12 -2.15
C ASP A 111 3.34 5.11 -3.69
N TYR A 112 4.22 4.37 -4.36
CA TYR A 112 4.22 4.27 -5.82
C TYR A 112 2.89 3.73 -6.36
N CYS A 113 2.39 2.65 -5.77
CA CYS A 113 1.12 2.03 -6.18
C CYS A 113 -0.05 3.01 -6.03
N MET A 114 -0.15 3.73 -4.91
CA MET A 114 -1.17 4.75 -4.69
C MET A 114 -1.09 5.88 -5.72
N ARG A 115 0.13 6.38 -6.01
CA ARG A 115 0.35 7.42 -7.01
C ARG A 115 -0.04 6.97 -8.41
N TRP A 116 0.31 5.74 -8.77
CA TRP A 116 -0.07 5.19 -10.07
C TRP A 116 -1.58 5.05 -10.20
N LEU A 117 -2.24 4.50 -9.17
CA LEU A 117 -3.70 4.31 -9.17
C LEU A 117 -4.46 5.64 -9.22
N VAL A 118 -4.04 6.63 -8.44
CA VAL A 118 -4.75 7.92 -8.44
C VAL A 118 -4.60 8.64 -9.78
N TRP A 119 -3.40 8.61 -10.37
CA TRP A 119 -3.14 9.24 -11.66
C TRP A 119 -3.85 8.53 -12.82
N ASN A 120 -3.69 7.21 -12.92
CA ASN A 120 -4.18 6.44 -14.06
C ASN A 120 -5.63 5.98 -13.94
N ARG A 121 -6.18 5.91 -12.73
CA ARG A 121 -7.53 5.36 -12.46
C ARG A 121 -8.43 6.30 -11.65
N GLY A 122 -7.90 7.40 -11.11
CA GLY A 122 -8.68 8.32 -10.28
C GLY A 122 -9.15 7.70 -8.96
N VAL A 123 -8.51 6.61 -8.51
CA VAL A 123 -8.87 5.90 -7.27
C VAL A 123 -7.64 5.64 -6.41
N MET A 124 -7.86 5.50 -5.11
CA MET A 124 -6.83 5.15 -4.14
C MET A 124 -7.32 4.02 -3.24
N PRO A 125 -6.45 3.06 -2.87
CA PRO A 125 -6.78 2.13 -1.81
C PRO A 125 -6.89 2.90 -0.49
N ARG A 126 -7.75 2.47 0.42
CA ARG A 126 -7.69 2.99 1.79
C ARG A 126 -6.36 2.65 2.44
N LEU A 127 -5.91 3.52 3.35
CA LEU A 127 -4.66 3.32 4.07
C LEU A 127 -4.74 2.02 4.86
N VAL A 128 -3.71 1.20 4.69
CA VAL A 128 -3.51 -0.08 5.37
C VAL A 128 -2.08 -0.12 5.91
N GLU A 129 -1.87 -0.90 6.96
CA GLU A 129 -0.57 -0.97 7.64
C GLU A 129 0.48 -1.78 6.86
N ASN A 130 0.04 -2.84 6.18
CA ASN A 130 0.93 -3.77 5.47
C ASN A 130 0.19 -4.55 4.37
N THR A 131 0.94 -5.33 3.58
CA THR A 131 0.36 -6.10 2.46
C THR A 131 -0.59 -7.21 2.89
N ASN A 132 -0.46 -7.77 4.11
CA ASN A 132 -1.41 -8.77 4.60
C ASN A 132 -2.80 -8.16 4.86
N GLN A 133 -2.85 -6.93 5.37
CA GLN A 133 -4.12 -6.21 5.51
C GLN A 133 -4.68 -5.82 4.15
N LEU A 134 -3.83 -5.32 3.25
CA LEU A 134 -4.22 -5.01 1.87
C LEU A 134 -4.88 -6.20 1.17
N TRP A 135 -4.29 -7.39 1.30
CA TRP A 135 -4.82 -8.61 0.69
C TRP A 135 -6.18 -9.06 1.25
N LYS A 136 -6.58 -8.60 2.43
CA LYS A 136 -7.81 -9.04 3.09
C LYS A 136 -8.97 -8.06 2.96
N THR A 137 -8.69 -6.76 3.01
CA THR A 137 -9.73 -5.76 3.31
C THR A 137 -9.65 -4.50 2.45
N VAL A 138 -8.93 -4.52 1.32
CA VAL A 138 -8.84 -3.30 0.50
C VAL A 138 -10.12 -3.03 -0.26
N ASP A 139 -10.62 -1.81 -0.10
CA ASP A 139 -11.53 -1.13 -1.01
C ASP A 139 -10.83 0.12 -1.55
N TYR A 140 -11.37 0.65 -2.64
CA TYR A 140 -10.86 1.86 -3.27
C TYR A 140 -11.88 2.99 -3.19
N PHE A 141 -11.40 4.22 -3.19
CA PHE A 141 -12.23 5.42 -3.23
C PHE A 141 -11.63 6.44 -4.19
N ASN A 142 -12.46 7.36 -4.68
CA ASN A 142 -11.99 8.49 -5.48
C ASN A 142 -11.73 9.68 -4.55
N PRO A 143 -10.50 10.20 -4.46
CA PRO A 143 -10.21 11.32 -3.56
C PRO A 143 -10.95 12.61 -3.92
N ALA A 144 -11.39 12.77 -5.17
CA ALA A 144 -12.22 13.90 -5.62
C ALA A 144 -13.74 13.66 -5.43
N ARG A 145 -14.16 12.41 -5.18
CA ARG A 145 -15.55 12.01 -4.85
C ARG A 145 -15.56 10.91 -3.78
N PRO A 146 -15.25 11.24 -2.52
CA PRO A 146 -15.03 10.25 -1.45
C PRO A 146 -16.22 9.34 -1.16
N GLU A 147 -17.43 9.76 -1.51
CA GLU A 147 -18.69 9.01 -1.39
C GLU A 147 -18.77 7.81 -2.33
N GLN A 148 -18.02 7.82 -3.43
CA GLN A 148 -17.96 6.73 -4.40
C GLN A 148 -16.84 5.76 -4.03
N GLY A 149 -17.22 4.53 -3.73
CA GLY A 149 -16.29 3.42 -3.52
C GLY A 149 -16.17 2.49 -4.73
N TRP A 150 -15.11 1.69 -4.78
CA TRP A 150 -14.95 0.57 -5.69
C TRP A 150 -14.52 -0.66 -4.92
N SER A 151 -15.04 -1.82 -5.32
CA SER A 151 -14.63 -3.10 -4.75
C SER A 151 -13.20 -3.46 -5.19
N ALA A 152 -12.61 -4.43 -4.52
CA ALA A 152 -11.40 -5.10 -4.98
C ALA A 152 -11.74 -6.51 -5.49
N GLU A 153 -11.06 -6.89 -6.56
CA GLU A 153 -11.05 -8.26 -7.09
C GLU A 153 -9.71 -8.89 -6.70
N TYR A 154 -9.77 -10.00 -5.96
CA TYR A 154 -8.60 -10.72 -5.49
C TYR A 154 -8.40 -11.96 -6.36
N ILE A 155 -7.21 -12.10 -6.93
CA ILE A 155 -6.84 -13.21 -7.80
C ILE A 155 -5.65 -13.90 -7.17
N THR A 156 -5.84 -15.11 -6.65
CA THR A 156 -4.77 -15.81 -5.92
C THR A 156 -3.73 -16.31 -6.91
N ASN A 157 -2.45 -16.22 -6.56
CA ASN A 157 -1.41 -16.77 -7.41
C ASN A 157 -1.55 -18.31 -7.46
N TYR A 158 -1.45 -18.90 -8.65
CA TYR A 158 -1.69 -20.34 -8.87
C TYR A 158 -3.11 -20.82 -8.53
N GLU A 159 -4.11 -19.93 -8.63
CA GLU A 159 -5.51 -20.32 -8.51
C GLU A 159 -5.89 -21.32 -9.62
N GLU A 160 -6.47 -22.46 -9.22
CA GLU A 160 -6.96 -23.48 -10.13
C GLU A 160 -8.27 -23.01 -10.78
N VAL A 161 -8.29 -23.03 -12.11
CA VAL A 161 -9.45 -22.65 -12.92
C VAL A 161 -9.78 -23.73 -13.95
N THR A 162 -11.06 -23.86 -14.25
CA THR A 162 -11.57 -24.93 -15.11
C THR A 162 -12.00 -24.42 -16.47
N ASP A 163 -12.54 -23.20 -16.54
CA ASP A 163 -13.10 -22.66 -17.78
C ASP A 163 -12.29 -21.49 -18.40
N VAL A 164 -12.69 -21.09 -19.60
CA VAL A 164 -11.98 -20.05 -20.39
C VAL A 164 -12.23 -18.65 -19.85
N GLU A 165 -13.41 -18.35 -19.29
CA GLU A 165 -13.71 -17.05 -18.72
C GLU A 165 -12.97 -16.84 -17.40
N GLU A 166 -12.85 -17.87 -16.57
CA GLU A 166 -11.99 -17.88 -15.38
C GLU A 166 -10.52 -17.63 -15.75
N ARG A 167 -10.00 -18.29 -16.79
CA ARG A 167 -8.64 -18.02 -17.30
C ARG A 167 -8.45 -16.60 -17.79
N LYS A 168 -9.47 -16.04 -18.45
CA LYS A 168 -9.47 -14.64 -18.90
C LYS A 168 -9.58 -13.66 -17.73
N PHE A 169 -10.27 -14.02 -16.65
CA PHE A 169 -10.33 -13.25 -15.42
C PHE A 169 -8.96 -13.22 -14.70
N ASN A 170 -8.35 -14.39 -14.52
CA ASN A 170 -7.07 -14.62 -13.85
C ASN A 170 -5.85 -14.13 -14.65
N ALA A 171 -6.01 -13.88 -15.95
CA ALA A 171 -4.98 -13.32 -16.80
C ALA A 171 -4.48 -11.94 -16.29
N PRO A 172 -3.15 -11.66 -16.34
CA PRO A 172 -2.58 -10.35 -16.03
C PRO A 172 -3.15 -9.24 -16.92
N ARG A 173 -3.34 -8.07 -16.32
CA ARG A 173 -3.80 -6.85 -16.99
C ARG A 173 -3.01 -5.64 -16.51
N ARG A 174 -2.86 -4.63 -17.38
CA ARG A 174 -2.33 -3.32 -16.98
C ARG A 174 -3.20 -2.70 -15.88
N GLY A 175 -2.55 -2.25 -14.81
CA GLY A 175 -3.15 -1.67 -13.61
C GLY A 175 -3.49 -2.69 -12.52
N ASP A 176 -3.16 -3.96 -12.71
CA ASP A 176 -3.15 -4.95 -11.64
C ASP A 176 -2.06 -4.60 -10.62
N ALA A 177 -2.38 -4.68 -9.33
CA ALA A 177 -1.40 -4.56 -8.26
C ALA A 177 -0.97 -5.96 -7.80
N ILE A 178 0.28 -6.34 -8.10
CA ILE A 178 0.88 -7.57 -7.61
C ILE A 178 1.25 -7.38 -6.15
N VAL A 179 0.85 -8.33 -5.30
CA VAL A 179 1.07 -8.28 -3.85
C VAL A 179 2.01 -9.39 -3.43
N TYR A 180 3.06 -9.01 -2.72
CA TYR A 180 4.08 -9.92 -2.22
C TYR A 180 3.91 -10.16 -0.72
N ARG A 181 4.23 -11.39 -0.30
CA ARG A 181 4.19 -11.79 1.10
C ARG A 181 5.28 -11.09 1.88
N MET A 182 4.97 -10.78 3.14
CA MET A 182 5.98 -10.33 4.10
C MET A 182 7.08 -11.38 4.26
N ASP A 183 8.33 -10.96 4.12
CA ASP A 183 9.50 -11.74 4.47
C ASP A 183 10.38 -10.93 5.41
N LYS A 184 10.72 -11.49 6.57
CA LYS A 184 11.41 -10.76 7.64
C LYS A 184 12.80 -10.27 7.22
N ASN A 185 13.44 -10.93 6.26
CA ASN A 185 14.83 -10.67 5.89
C ASN A 185 14.95 -9.68 4.73
N THR A 186 13.99 -9.71 3.79
CA THR A 186 14.03 -8.96 2.53
C THR A 186 12.98 -7.86 2.46
N ILE A 187 11.71 -8.16 2.74
CA ILE A 187 10.55 -7.25 2.64
C ILE A 187 9.64 -7.39 3.87
N PRO A 188 10.03 -6.85 5.04
CA PRO A 188 9.35 -7.13 6.30
C PRO A 188 7.92 -6.61 6.36
N ALA A 189 7.57 -5.57 5.59
CA ALA A 189 6.21 -5.06 5.45
C ALA A 189 5.44 -5.65 4.23
N GLY A 190 6.08 -6.57 3.50
CA GLY A 190 5.67 -7.04 2.19
C GLY A 190 6.08 -6.07 1.09
N HIS A 191 5.61 -6.32 -0.13
CA HIS A 191 5.91 -5.49 -1.30
C HIS A 191 4.72 -5.41 -2.25
N MET A 192 4.75 -4.42 -3.14
CA MET A 192 3.74 -4.26 -4.19
C MET A 192 4.37 -3.73 -5.47
N ALA A 193 3.87 -4.20 -6.60
CA ALA A 193 4.26 -3.71 -7.91
C ALA A 193 3.02 -3.52 -8.78
N VAL A 194 3.01 -2.49 -9.63
CA VAL A 194 1.91 -2.26 -10.57
C VAL A 194 2.27 -2.81 -11.94
N VAL A 195 1.38 -3.59 -12.54
CA VAL A 195 1.53 -4.05 -13.92
C VAL A 195 1.32 -2.88 -14.87
N VAL A 196 2.35 -2.49 -15.60
CA VAL A 196 2.31 -1.36 -16.55
C VAL A 196 2.17 -1.82 -18.00
N LYS A 197 2.61 -3.04 -18.31
CA LYS A 197 2.47 -3.63 -19.64
C LYS A 197 2.39 -5.16 -19.57
N VAL A 198 1.65 -5.76 -20.48
CA VAL A 198 1.54 -7.21 -20.63
C VAL A 198 1.71 -7.56 -22.09
N GLU A 199 2.61 -8.50 -22.40
CA GLU A 199 2.88 -8.97 -23.77
C GLU A 199 2.84 -10.49 -23.83
N ASP A 200 2.55 -11.04 -25.01
CA ASP A 200 2.69 -12.47 -25.25
C ASP A 200 4.16 -12.88 -25.19
N ASP A 201 4.45 -13.99 -24.53
CA ASP A 201 5.79 -14.57 -24.54
C ASP A 201 5.90 -15.63 -25.64
N VAL A 202 6.26 -15.18 -26.85
CA VAL A 202 6.39 -16.05 -28.04
C VAL A 202 7.41 -17.17 -27.80
N GLU A 203 8.51 -16.84 -27.12
CA GLU A 203 9.60 -17.77 -26.82
C GLU A 203 9.13 -18.84 -25.83
N ALA A 204 8.54 -18.43 -24.70
CA ALA A 204 8.01 -19.36 -23.71
C ALA A 204 6.82 -20.19 -24.25
N ALA A 205 6.11 -19.68 -25.26
CA ALA A 205 5.05 -20.42 -25.93
C ALA A 205 5.58 -21.52 -26.86
N GLY A 206 6.88 -21.54 -27.19
CA GLY A 206 7.47 -22.46 -28.16
C GLY A 206 7.31 -22.01 -29.62
N GLY A 207 7.13 -20.71 -29.86
CA GLY A 207 7.05 -20.11 -31.19
C GLY A 207 5.66 -19.57 -31.58
N PRO A 208 5.56 -18.84 -32.72
CA PRO A 208 4.34 -18.11 -33.10
C PRO A 208 3.12 -19.01 -33.37
N GLU A 209 3.33 -20.18 -33.98
CA GLU A 209 2.25 -21.13 -34.27
C GLU A 209 1.65 -21.66 -32.97
N LYS A 210 2.50 -22.11 -32.04
CA LYS A 210 2.05 -22.62 -30.75
C LYS A 210 1.39 -21.56 -29.90
N LEU A 211 1.90 -20.33 -29.94
CA LEU A 211 1.26 -19.17 -29.32
C LEU A 211 -0.19 -18.99 -29.80
N ASN A 212 -0.42 -19.08 -31.11
CA ASN A 212 -1.77 -18.92 -31.67
C ASN A 212 -2.73 -20.03 -31.24
N GLU A 213 -2.26 -21.27 -31.07
CA GLU A 213 -3.06 -22.35 -30.49
C GLU A 213 -3.43 -22.06 -29.03
N LEU A 214 -2.43 -21.70 -28.21
CA LEU A 214 -2.62 -21.41 -26.79
C LEU A 214 -3.54 -20.19 -26.58
N LYS A 215 -3.52 -19.21 -27.48
CA LYS A 215 -4.41 -18.04 -27.45
C LYS A 215 -5.88 -18.42 -27.56
N LYS A 216 -6.23 -19.41 -28.39
CA LYS A 216 -7.63 -19.89 -28.52
C LYS A 216 -8.17 -20.40 -27.18
N MET A 217 -7.31 -21.01 -26.37
CA MET A 217 -7.65 -21.57 -25.06
C MET A 217 -7.33 -20.64 -23.87
N ARG A 218 -6.84 -19.42 -24.14
CA ARG A 218 -6.34 -18.46 -23.14
C ARG A 218 -5.19 -18.97 -22.26
N LEU A 219 -4.40 -19.91 -22.77
CA LEU A 219 -3.29 -20.57 -22.06
C LEU A 219 -1.90 -20.08 -22.46
N HIS A 220 -1.79 -18.98 -23.22
CA HIS A 220 -0.50 -18.48 -23.66
C HIS A 220 0.28 -17.86 -22.50
N PRO A 221 1.60 -18.10 -22.41
CA PRO A 221 2.46 -17.43 -21.46
C PRO A 221 2.62 -15.95 -21.82
N ARG A 222 2.91 -15.13 -20.81
CA ARG A 222 3.02 -13.68 -20.96
C ARG A 222 4.21 -13.11 -20.21
N ARG A 223 4.78 -12.06 -20.76
CA ARG A 223 5.71 -11.15 -20.06
C ARG A 223 4.90 -10.05 -19.40
N VAL A 224 5.11 -9.88 -18.10
CA VAL A 224 4.40 -8.91 -17.27
C VAL A 224 5.40 -7.88 -16.79
N TYR A 225 5.34 -6.69 -17.36
CA TYR A 225 6.22 -5.58 -16.99
C TYR A 225 5.60 -4.85 -15.81
N VAL A 226 6.38 -4.69 -14.75
CA VAL A 226 5.93 -4.05 -13.52
C VAL A 226 6.72 -2.79 -13.25
N ALA A 227 6.09 -1.84 -12.58
CA ALA A 227 6.72 -0.65 -12.05
C ALA A 227 6.48 -0.56 -10.54
N GLU A 228 7.53 -0.28 -9.79
CA GLU A 228 7.52 -0.27 -8.32
C GLU A 228 8.61 0.65 -7.74
N GLN A 229 8.54 0.94 -6.44
CA GLN A 229 9.62 1.57 -5.69
C GLN A 229 10.03 0.68 -4.52
N ASN A 230 11.20 0.95 -3.93
CA ASN A 230 11.68 0.28 -2.74
C ASN A 230 11.96 -1.23 -2.90
N TRP A 231 12.38 -1.65 -4.10
CA TRP A 231 13.00 -2.96 -4.34
C TRP A 231 14.49 -2.79 -4.69
N LYS A 232 14.88 -2.78 -5.97
CA LYS A 232 16.30 -2.64 -6.36
C LYS A 232 16.87 -1.24 -6.08
N ASN A 233 16.02 -0.20 -6.05
CA ASN A 233 16.43 1.21 -5.84
C ASN A 233 17.52 1.70 -6.81
N GLN A 234 17.58 1.14 -8.03
CA GLN A 234 18.51 1.53 -9.09
C GLN A 234 17.74 2.21 -10.24
N PRO A 235 18.39 3.08 -11.04
CA PRO A 235 17.76 3.67 -12.22
C PRO A 235 17.30 2.59 -13.20
N TRP A 236 16.15 2.79 -13.82
CA TRP A 236 15.53 1.83 -14.75
C TRP A 236 16.17 1.84 -16.14
N GLY A 237 17.33 2.49 -16.32
CA GLY A 237 18.04 2.53 -17.60
C GLY A 237 17.25 3.16 -18.75
N GLY A 238 16.32 4.06 -18.45
CA GLY A 238 15.42 4.68 -19.45
C GLY A 238 14.20 3.83 -19.82
N HIS A 239 14.03 2.65 -19.22
CA HIS A 239 12.81 1.87 -19.35
C HIS A 239 11.65 2.50 -18.57
N ASN A 240 10.43 2.16 -18.99
CA ASN A 240 9.19 2.53 -18.32
C ASN A 240 8.64 1.41 -17.43
N TYR A 241 9.53 0.58 -16.87
CA TYR A 241 9.23 -0.50 -15.94
C TYR A 241 10.49 -0.77 -15.10
N SER A 242 10.32 -1.32 -13.89
CA SER A 242 11.42 -1.73 -13.03
C SER A 242 11.90 -3.15 -13.35
N ARG A 243 10.96 -4.08 -13.57
CA ARG A 243 11.22 -5.51 -13.77
C ARG A 243 10.21 -6.17 -14.70
N VAL A 244 10.55 -7.37 -15.16
CA VAL A 244 9.68 -8.21 -15.99
C VAL A 244 9.48 -9.55 -15.31
N LEU A 245 8.23 -9.88 -15.02
CA LEU A 245 7.80 -11.17 -14.48
C LEU A 245 7.32 -12.06 -15.62
N GLN A 246 7.30 -13.36 -15.36
CA GLN A 246 6.66 -14.32 -16.25
C GLN A 246 5.29 -14.70 -15.68
N PHE A 247 4.26 -14.75 -16.53
CA PHE A 247 2.99 -15.37 -16.20
C PHE A 247 2.80 -16.62 -17.07
N LYS A 248 2.56 -17.76 -16.44
CA LYS A 248 2.43 -19.05 -17.12
C LYS A 248 1.26 -19.87 -16.58
N TRP A 249 0.72 -20.70 -17.45
CA TRP A 249 -0.29 -21.69 -17.10
C TRP A 249 0.35 -23.06 -16.92
N ARG A 250 -0.08 -23.80 -15.90
CA ARG A 250 0.28 -25.20 -15.69
C ARG A 250 -1.00 -26.03 -15.65
N ALA A 251 -1.02 -27.15 -16.37
CA ALA A 251 -2.13 -28.10 -16.26
C ALA A 251 -2.03 -28.83 -14.91
N VAL A 252 -3.13 -28.81 -14.14
CA VAL A 252 -3.27 -29.56 -12.88
C VAL A 252 -4.01 -30.88 -13.16
N SER A 253 -4.96 -30.85 -14.08
CA SER A 253 -5.67 -32.02 -14.60
C SER A 253 -6.02 -31.81 -16.09
N GLU A 254 -6.74 -32.75 -16.71
CA GLU A 254 -7.21 -32.60 -18.09
C GLU A 254 -8.10 -31.36 -18.31
N LYS A 255 -8.82 -30.93 -17.27
CA LYS A 255 -9.77 -29.81 -17.35
C LYS A 255 -9.30 -28.57 -16.59
N ALA A 256 -8.43 -28.74 -15.61
CA ALA A 256 -8.02 -27.67 -14.71
C ALA A 256 -6.60 -27.18 -14.98
N HIS A 257 -6.43 -25.86 -14.93
CA HIS A 257 -5.15 -25.18 -15.09
C HIS A 257 -4.97 -24.19 -13.95
N GLU A 258 -3.75 -23.98 -13.51
CA GLU A 258 -3.39 -22.91 -12.59
C GLU A 258 -2.56 -21.85 -13.33
N GLY A 259 -2.87 -20.59 -13.10
CA GLY A 259 -2.16 -19.45 -13.68
C GLY A 259 -1.32 -18.78 -12.60
N GLY A 260 -0.02 -18.59 -12.87
CA GLY A 260 0.88 -18.05 -11.86
C GLY A 260 1.89 -17.06 -12.39
N TYR A 261 2.17 -16.05 -11.57
CA TYR A 261 3.30 -15.15 -11.70
C TYR A 261 4.55 -15.78 -11.11
N VAL A 262 5.65 -15.66 -11.84
CA VAL A 262 7.00 -16.04 -11.41
C VAL A 262 7.84 -14.78 -11.39
N ASP A 263 8.31 -14.44 -10.19
CA ASP A 263 9.19 -13.29 -9.97
C ASP A 263 10.66 -13.68 -10.28
N PRO A 264 11.40 -12.88 -11.06
CA PRO A 264 12.79 -13.19 -11.39
C PRO A 264 13.75 -13.11 -10.20
N ASP A 265 13.37 -12.41 -9.13
CA ASP A 265 14.13 -12.34 -7.88
C ASP A 265 13.59 -13.32 -6.81
N GLU A 266 12.74 -14.28 -7.21
CA GLU A 266 12.17 -15.33 -6.35
C GLU A 266 11.36 -14.81 -5.15
N LEU A 267 10.79 -13.62 -5.27
CA LEU A 267 9.88 -13.08 -4.27
C LEU A 267 8.55 -13.85 -4.23
N ASP A 268 8.05 -14.12 -3.01
CA ASP A 268 6.79 -14.83 -2.81
C ASP A 268 5.58 -13.92 -3.12
N ILE A 269 4.92 -14.20 -4.24
CA ILE A 269 3.72 -13.49 -4.71
C ILE A 269 2.48 -14.18 -4.12
N ILE A 270 1.71 -13.43 -3.33
CA ILE A 270 0.40 -13.89 -2.83
C ILE A 270 -0.60 -13.97 -3.98
N GLY A 271 -0.63 -12.93 -4.82
CA GLY A 271 -1.60 -12.80 -5.88
C GLY A 271 -1.67 -11.37 -6.40
N VAL A 272 -2.79 -11.07 -7.04
CA VAL A 272 -3.09 -9.76 -7.62
C VAL A 272 -4.35 -9.19 -7.01
N VAL A 273 -4.30 -7.90 -6.71
CA VAL A 273 -5.49 -7.11 -6.41
C VAL A 273 -5.79 -6.20 -7.59
N ARG A 274 -7.03 -6.23 -8.05
CA ARG A 274 -7.54 -5.42 -9.16
C ARG A 274 -8.68 -4.54 -8.68
N VAL A 275 -8.71 -3.30 -9.17
CA VAL A 275 -9.86 -2.41 -8.97
C VAL A 275 -11.08 -3.02 -9.65
N GLY A 276 -12.09 -3.35 -8.85
CA GLY A 276 -13.34 -3.96 -9.30
C GLY A 276 -14.37 -2.92 -9.71
N LYS A 277 -15.64 -3.22 -9.40
CA LYS A 277 -16.79 -2.41 -9.82
C LYS A 277 -17.02 -1.24 -8.86
N ALA A 278 -17.59 -0.17 -9.40
CA ALA A 278 -18.14 0.90 -8.58
C ALA A 278 -19.20 0.34 -7.63
N MET A 279 -19.08 0.67 -6.35
CA MET A 279 -20.03 0.32 -5.31
C MET A 279 -21.19 1.34 -5.31
N PRO A 280 -22.33 1.02 -4.68
CA PRO A 280 -23.34 2.02 -4.37
C PRO A 280 -22.69 3.21 -3.64
N LEU A 281 -23.15 4.43 -3.92
CA LEU A 281 -22.73 5.61 -3.19
C LEU A 281 -22.97 5.37 -1.71
N ARG A 282 -21.97 5.66 -0.87
CA ARG A 282 -22.21 5.65 0.57
C ARG A 282 -23.27 6.71 0.86
N ALA A 283 -24.30 6.34 1.60
CA ALA A 283 -25.13 7.35 2.25
C ALA A 283 -24.17 8.26 3.02
N ALA A 284 -24.33 9.58 2.87
CA ALA A 284 -23.67 10.47 3.80
C ALA A 284 -24.08 9.99 5.21
N PRO A 285 -23.14 9.71 6.13
CA PRO A 285 -23.52 9.42 7.49
C PRO A 285 -24.43 10.57 7.94
N ASP A 286 -25.62 10.23 8.45
CA ASP A 286 -26.49 11.27 8.97
C ASP A 286 -25.69 11.99 10.06
N PRO A 287 -25.42 13.30 9.94
CA PRO A 287 -24.66 14.02 10.95
C PRO A 287 -25.31 13.96 12.34
N TYR A 288 -26.58 13.55 12.40
CA TYR A 288 -27.30 13.29 13.63
C TYR A 288 -27.25 11.82 14.09
N GLU A 289 -26.87 10.84 13.26
CA GLU A 289 -26.73 9.43 13.70
C GLU A 289 -25.60 9.24 14.71
N GLU A 290 -24.45 9.90 14.51
CA GLU A 290 -23.35 9.85 15.51
C GLU A 290 -23.77 10.53 16.81
N ALA A 291 -24.49 11.66 16.75
CA ALA A 291 -25.00 12.34 17.94
C ALA A 291 -26.05 11.50 18.68
N LEU A 292 -26.95 10.84 17.95
CA LEU A 292 -28.00 9.97 18.52
C LEU A 292 -27.42 8.66 19.08
N ASN A 293 -26.30 8.17 18.54
CA ASN A 293 -25.61 6.99 19.06
C ASN A 293 -24.72 7.32 20.26
N MET A 294 -24.22 8.56 20.40
CA MET A 294 -23.51 9.02 21.59
C MET A 294 -24.43 9.19 22.81
N ASP A 295 -25.72 9.47 22.60
CA ASP A 295 -26.71 9.58 23.69
C ASP A 295 -27.12 8.22 24.29
N ASN A 296 -26.75 7.09 23.68
CA ASN A 296 -27.07 5.74 24.17
C ASN A 296 -25.93 5.05 24.95
N ASP A 297 -24.72 5.61 24.96
CA ASP A 297 -23.59 5.13 25.78
C ASP A 297 -23.49 5.87 27.14
N GLY A 298 -24.48 6.70 27.45
CA GLY A 298 -24.65 7.35 28.76
C GLY A 298 -25.49 6.52 29.71
N ASP A 299 -24.85 5.60 30.44
CA ASP A 299 -25.37 5.12 31.73
C ASP A 299 -25.61 6.32 32.66
N LEU A 300 -26.89 6.68 32.84
CA LEU A 300 -27.50 7.15 34.10
C LEU A 300 -28.98 6.73 34.16
#